data_AF-A0A497MKY9-F1
#
_entry.id   AF-A0A497MKY9-F1
#
_cell.length_a   1.000
_cell.length_b   1.000
_cell.length_c   1.000
_cell.angle_alpha   90.00
_cell.angle_beta   90.00
_cell.angle_gamma   90.00
#
_symmetry.space_group_name_H-M   'P 1'
#
loop_
_entity.id
_entity.type
_entity.pdbx_description
1 polymer ?
#
loop_
_entity_poly.entity_id
_entity_poly.type
_entity_poly.pdbx_seq_one_letter_code
_entity_poly.pdbx_strand_id
1 'polypeptide(L)'
;MKEFEHKRRIMSRYDQTAETYDKQYLEEQNAKIRAALKTLTFNSGCAVLDLGCGTGLLFPHMKRKARMLVGLDFSRNILKQAKKRAADNILLVRADADYTPFRNHVFDSVFAFTLLQNMP
;
A
#
# COMPACT_ATOMS: atom_id res chain seq x y z
N MET A 1 14.04 21.29 1.67
CA MET A 1 13.16 21.82 2.74
C MET A 1 11.72 22.01 2.26
N LYS A 2 11.47 22.73 1.17
CA LYS A 2 10.11 22.95 0.60
C LYS A 2 9.38 21.67 0.12
N GLU A 3 10.09 20.73 -0.52
CA GLU A 3 9.51 19.44 -0.98
C GLU A 3 9.03 18.57 0.20
N PHE A 4 9.83 18.50 1.27
CA PHE A 4 9.48 17.76 2.48
C PHE A 4 8.23 18.32 3.17
N GLU A 5 8.07 19.64 3.20
CA GLU A 5 6.86 20.30 3.73
C GLU A 5 5.63 20.07 2.84
N HIS A 6 5.80 20.12 1.51
CA HIS A 6 4.73 19.81 0.56
C HIS A 6 4.24 18.37 0.72
N LYS A 7 5.18 17.42 0.77
CA LYS A 7 4.90 16.00 1.01
C LYS A 7 4.19 15.77 2.33
N ARG A 8 4.68 16.36 3.43
CA ARG A 8 4.01 16.32 4.73
C ARG A 8 2.60 16.90 4.69
N ARG A 9 2.33 17.93 3.90
CA ARG A 9 1.00 18.53 3.76
C ARG A 9 0.05 17.61 2.98
N ILE A 10 0.52 16.97 1.91
CA ILE A 10 -0.25 15.93 1.20
C ILE A 10 -0.55 14.76 2.15
N MET A 11 0.47 14.26 2.85
CA MET A 11 0.33 13.18 3.84
C MET A 11 -0.66 13.52 4.95
N SER A 12 -0.61 14.74 5.50
CA SER A 12 -1.53 15.20 6.54
C SER A 12 -2.98 15.27 6.05
N ARG A 13 -3.22 15.53 4.77
CA ARG A 13 -4.57 15.49 4.19
C ARG A 13 -5.09 14.06 4.14
N TYR A 14 -4.27 13.12 3.68
CA TYR A 14 -4.63 11.69 3.67
C TYR A 14 -4.88 11.14 5.08
N ASP A 15 -4.09 11.58 6.08
CA ASP A 15 -4.27 11.23 7.49
C ASP A 15 -5.65 11.63 8.06
N GLN A 16 -6.27 12.68 7.50
CA GLN A 16 -7.57 13.22 7.91
C GLN A 16 -8.74 12.65 7.11
N THR A 17 -8.54 12.23 5.85
CA THR A 17 -9.62 11.86 4.92
C THR A 17 -9.71 10.36 4.61
N ALA A 18 -8.84 9.54 5.18
CA ALA A 18 -8.74 8.10 4.91
C ALA A 18 -10.09 7.35 4.93
N GLU A 19 -10.97 7.64 5.89
CA GLU A 19 -12.29 6.98 5.98
C GLU A 19 -13.25 7.40 4.87
N THR A 20 -13.17 8.65 4.41
CA THR A 20 -14.04 9.17 3.34
C THR A 20 -13.52 8.75 1.97
N TYR A 21 -12.19 8.63 1.82
CA TYR A 21 -11.55 8.21 0.58
C TYR A 21 -11.96 6.80 0.15
N ASP A 22 -11.97 5.84 1.09
CA ASP A 22 -12.47 4.49 0.83
C ASP A 22 -13.92 4.53 0.35
N LYS A 23 -14.80 5.30 0.99
CA LYS A 23 -16.23 5.32 0.63
C LYS A 23 -16.50 5.83 -0.79
N GLN A 24 -15.64 6.71 -1.31
CA GLN A 24 -15.85 7.33 -2.62
C GLN A 24 -15.18 6.56 -3.77
N TYR A 25 -14.04 5.90 -3.52
CA TYR A 25 -13.19 5.35 -4.59
C TYR A 25 -12.95 3.83 -4.50
N LEU A 26 -13.58 3.13 -3.54
CA LEU A 26 -13.36 1.70 -3.31
C LEU A 26 -13.55 0.87 -4.58
N GLU A 27 -14.62 1.09 -5.33
CA GLU A 27 -14.95 0.27 -6.50
C GLU A 27 -13.96 0.48 -7.64
N GLU A 28 -13.63 1.74 -7.93
CA GLU A 28 -12.66 2.11 -8.96
C GLU A 28 -11.27 1.54 -8.65
N GLN A 29 -10.81 1.69 -7.41
CA GLN A 29 -9.50 1.16 -6.98
C GLN A 29 -9.47 -0.37 -7.03
N ASN A 30 -10.55 -1.04 -6.61
CA ASN A 30 -10.65 -2.48 -6.75
C ASN A 30 -10.67 -2.92 -8.23
N ALA A 31 -11.28 -2.16 -9.13
CA ALA A 31 -11.24 -2.45 -10.55
C ALA A 31 -9.81 -2.36 -11.11
N LYS A 32 -9.06 -1.31 -10.75
CA LYS A 32 -7.65 -1.14 -11.10
C LYS A 32 -6.78 -2.30 -10.59
N ILE A 33 -6.94 -2.66 -9.31
CA ILE A 33 -6.22 -3.79 -8.71
C ILE A 33 -6.55 -5.09 -9.44
N ARG A 34 -7.84 -5.39 -9.68
CA ARG A 34 -8.23 -6.60 -10.41
C ARG A 34 -7.66 -6.64 -11.83
N ALA A 35 -7.67 -5.52 -12.54
CA ALA A 35 -7.10 -5.43 -13.89
C ALA A 35 -5.59 -5.70 -13.88
N ALA A 36 -4.85 -5.07 -12.97
CA ALA A 36 -3.41 -5.28 -12.81
C ALA A 36 -3.08 -6.74 -12.43
N LEU A 37 -3.85 -7.34 -11.52
CA LEU A 37 -3.61 -8.71 -11.08
C LEU A 37 -3.99 -9.78 -12.13
N LYS A 38 -4.79 -9.44 -13.16
CA LYS A 38 -5.13 -10.37 -14.25
C LYS A 38 -3.97 -10.61 -15.20
N THR A 39 -3.10 -9.62 -15.38
CA THR A 39 -1.97 -9.69 -16.32
C THR A 39 -0.70 -10.22 -15.68
N LEU A 40 -0.70 -10.39 -14.36
CA LEU A 40 0.46 -10.83 -13.59
C LEU A 40 0.33 -12.30 -13.22
N THR A 41 1.35 -13.08 -13.58
CA THR A 41 1.56 -14.44 -13.05
C THR A 41 2.26 -14.34 -11.70
N PHE A 42 1.60 -14.84 -10.66
CA PHE A 42 2.19 -14.97 -9.33
C PHE A 42 2.62 -16.40 -9.11
N ASN A 43 3.90 -16.60 -8.84
CA ASN A 43 4.34 -17.84 -8.24
C ASN A 43 3.78 -17.87 -6.81
N SER A 44 3.13 -18.98 -6.46
CA SER A 44 2.75 -19.22 -5.08
C SER A 44 4.00 -19.15 -4.21
N GLY A 45 3.89 -18.49 -3.06
CA GLY A 45 5.00 -18.42 -2.12
C GLY A 45 5.83 -17.12 -2.15
N CYS A 46 5.51 -16.17 -3.03
CA CYS A 46 6.25 -14.90 -3.16
C CYS A 46 6.11 -13.98 -1.93
N ALA A 47 7.15 -13.19 -1.68
CA ALA A 47 7.15 -12.04 -0.78
C ALA A 47 6.80 -10.76 -1.56
N VAL A 48 5.77 -10.06 -1.10
CA VAL A 48 5.21 -8.90 -1.80
C VAL A 48 5.30 -7.64 -0.94
N LEU A 49 5.63 -6.52 -1.56
CA LEU A 49 5.51 -5.18 -0.97
C LEU A 49 4.36 -4.41 -1.63
N ASP A 50 3.45 -3.88 -0.82
CA ASP A 50 2.48 -2.87 -1.22
C ASP A 50 3.00 -1.51 -0.74
N LEU A 51 3.66 -0.77 -1.63
CA LEU A 51 4.31 0.51 -1.35
C LEU A 51 3.26 1.63 -1.44
N GLY A 52 3.01 2.31 -0.31
CA GLY A 52 1.87 3.22 -0.19
C GLY A 52 0.55 2.47 -0.09
N CYS A 53 0.47 1.47 0.79
CA CYS A 53 -0.63 0.50 0.83
C CYS A 53 -2.00 1.11 1.14
N GLY A 54 -2.05 2.37 1.60
CA GLY A 54 -3.29 3.03 1.94
C GLY A 54 -4.05 2.20 2.97
N THR A 55 -5.37 2.16 2.82
CA THR A 55 -6.27 1.41 3.70
C THR A 55 -6.24 -0.11 3.45
N GLY A 56 -5.26 -0.63 2.68
CA GLY A 56 -5.03 -2.05 2.47
C GLY A 56 -5.97 -2.69 1.45
N LEU A 57 -6.34 -1.97 0.38
CA LEU A 57 -7.26 -2.49 -0.64
C LEU A 57 -6.69 -3.67 -1.44
N LEU A 58 -5.37 -3.78 -1.55
CA LEU A 58 -4.71 -4.92 -2.21
C LEU A 58 -4.76 -6.21 -1.38
N PHE A 59 -4.85 -6.09 -0.05
CA PHE A 59 -4.67 -7.19 0.89
C PHE A 59 -5.63 -8.37 0.64
N PRO A 60 -6.95 -8.15 0.44
CA PRO A 60 -7.89 -9.24 0.20
C PRO A 60 -7.59 -10.03 -1.08
N HIS A 61 -6.97 -9.39 -2.09
CA HIS A 61 -6.62 -10.02 -3.36
C HIS A 61 -5.34 -10.84 -3.29
N MET A 62 -4.46 -10.53 -2.33
CA MET A 62 -3.12 -11.13 -2.21
C MET A 62 -2.98 -12.11 -1.06
N LYS A 63 -3.86 -12.08 -0.04
CA LYS A 63 -3.77 -12.93 1.16
C LYS A 63 -3.66 -14.44 0.88
N ARG A 64 -4.20 -14.92 -0.26
CA ARG A 64 -4.13 -16.34 -0.69
C ARG A 64 -3.04 -16.62 -1.73
N LYS A 65 -2.40 -15.59 -2.28
CA LYS A 65 -1.41 -15.70 -3.37
C LYS A 65 0.02 -15.53 -2.85
N ALA A 66 0.23 -14.58 -1.95
CA ALA A 66 1.53 -14.27 -1.37
C ALA A 66 1.79 -15.14 -0.12
N ARG A 67 3.04 -15.57 0.07
CA ARG A 67 3.50 -16.14 1.35
C ARG A 67 3.50 -15.08 2.44
N MET A 68 3.95 -13.88 2.08
CA MET A 68 4.04 -12.74 2.96
C MET A 68 3.76 -11.48 2.13
N LEU A 69 2.93 -10.60 2.68
CA LEU A 69 2.72 -9.28 2.12
C LEU A 69 3.05 -8.23 3.17
N VAL A 70 3.86 -7.24 2.79
CA VAL A 70 4.17 -6.09 3.63
C VAL A 70 3.48 -4.88 3.04
N GLY A 71 2.59 -4.25 3.82
CA GLY A 71 2.02 -2.95 3.49
C GLY A 71 2.85 -1.85 4.13
N LEU A 72 3.38 -0.93 3.31
CA LEU A 72 4.11 0.24 3.78
C LEU A 72 3.26 1.48 3.54
N ASP A 73 3.03 2.28 4.57
CA ASP A 73 2.43 3.61 4.43
C ASP A 73 2.98 4.54 5.52
N PHE A 74 3.11 5.82 5.22
CA PHE A 74 3.60 6.79 6.19
C PHE A 74 2.57 7.11 7.28
N SER A 75 1.28 7.06 6.93
CA SER A 75 0.19 7.47 7.80
C SER A 75 -0.12 6.41 8.86
N ARG A 76 -0.01 6.79 10.13
CA ARG A 76 -0.42 5.90 11.24
C ARG A 76 -1.92 5.62 11.22
N ASN A 77 -2.74 6.61 10.87
CA ASN A 77 -4.21 6.45 10.88
C ASN A 77 -4.69 5.55 9.74
N ILE A 78 -4.12 5.69 8.55
CA ILE A 78 -4.37 4.80 7.42
C ILE A 78 -3.96 3.36 7.77
N LEU A 79 -2.78 3.16 8.35
CA LEU A 79 -2.35 1.82 8.75
C LEU A 79 -3.27 1.18 9.80
N LYS A 80 -3.92 1.97 10.68
CA LYS A 80 -4.97 1.44 11.57
C LYS A 80 -6.17 0.90 10.79
N GLN A 81 -6.56 1.56 9.69
CA GLN A 81 -7.64 1.08 8.81
C GLN A 81 -7.18 -0.14 8.02
N ALA A 82 -5.97 -0.11 7.47
CA ALA A 82 -5.35 -1.23 6.76
C ALA A 82 -5.29 -2.50 7.62
N LYS A 83 -5.00 -2.35 8.91
CA LYS A 83 -4.98 -3.45 9.88
C LYS A 83 -6.32 -4.19 9.97
N LYS A 84 -7.45 -3.52 9.74
CA LYS A 84 -8.77 -4.16 9.75
C LYS A 84 -8.97 -5.14 8.58
N ARG A 85 -8.19 -4.99 7.50
CA ARG A 85 -8.22 -5.85 6.30
C ARG A 85 -7.05 -6.85 6.25
N ALA A 86 -6.08 -6.71 7.16
CA ALA A 86 -4.92 -7.57 7.23
C ALA A 86 -5.30 -9.00 7.68
N ALA A 87 -4.62 -9.99 7.12
CA ALA A 87 -4.66 -11.39 7.55
C ALA A 87 -3.32 -11.76 8.20
N ASP A 88 -3.17 -13.00 8.67
CA ASP A 88 -1.99 -13.44 9.42
C ASP A 88 -0.66 -13.30 8.67
N ASN A 89 -0.69 -13.37 7.33
CA ASN A 89 0.49 -13.21 6.48
C ASN A 89 0.73 -11.77 6.01
N ILE A 90 0.00 -10.79 6.56
CA ILE A 90 0.10 -9.38 6.17
C ILE A 90 0.69 -8.55 7.31
N LEU A 91 1.85 -7.95 7.04
CA LEU A 91 2.59 -7.11 7.98
C LEU A 91 2.47 -5.64 7.58
N LEU A 92 2.41 -4.75 8.57
CA LEU A 92 2.30 -3.32 8.34
C LEU A 92 3.54 -2.59 8.85
N VAL A 93 4.11 -1.75 8.00
CA VAL A 93 5.31 -0.97 8.29
C VAL A 93 4.99 0.51 8.09
N ARG A 94 5.24 1.31 9.14
CA ARG A 94 5.13 2.76 9.02
C ARG A 94 6.46 3.37 8.62
N ALA A 95 6.57 3.79 7.36
CA ALA A 95 7.77 4.43 6.82
C ALA A 95 7.41 5.35 5.64
N ASP A 96 8.34 6.22 5.27
CA ASP A 96 8.26 6.95 4.01
C ASP A 96 8.65 6.01 2.85
N ALA A 97 7.87 6.01 1.77
CA ALA A 97 8.16 5.23 0.56
C ALA A 97 9.50 5.62 -0.10
N ASP A 98 9.97 6.84 0.08
CA ASP A 98 11.28 7.29 -0.43
C ASP A 98 12.44 6.69 0.38
N TYR A 99 12.18 6.26 1.62
CA TYR A 99 13.19 5.80 2.58
C TYR A 99 12.74 4.48 3.23
N THR A 100 12.59 3.44 2.40
CA THR A 100 12.08 2.16 2.88
C THR A 100 13.07 1.47 3.84
N PRO A 101 12.60 0.84 4.93
CA PRO A 101 13.44 0.17 5.92
C PRO A 101 13.76 -1.28 5.51
N PHE A 102 13.86 -1.56 4.22
CA PHE A 102 14.06 -2.89 3.69
C PHE A 102 15.44 -3.03 3.07
N ARG A 103 16.01 -4.22 3.17
CA ARG A 103 17.22 -4.56 2.40
C ARG A 103 16.82 -4.73 0.93
N ASN A 104 17.80 -4.54 0.03
CA ASN A 104 17.62 -4.83 -1.38
C ASN A 104 17.28 -6.31 -1.60
N HIS A 105 16.52 -6.59 -2.67
CA HIS A 105 16.18 -7.95 -3.12
C HIS A 105 15.43 -8.84 -2.10
N VAL A 106 14.60 -8.23 -1.24
CA VAL A 106 13.77 -8.97 -0.26
C VAL A 106 12.38 -9.31 -0.79
N PHE A 107 11.87 -8.55 -1.77
CA PHE A 107 10.54 -8.74 -2.34
C PHE A 107 10.65 -9.23 -3.78
N ASP A 108 9.84 -10.23 -4.12
CA ASP A 108 9.70 -10.74 -5.47
C ASP A 108 8.81 -9.83 -6.33
N SER A 109 7.93 -9.05 -5.71
CA SER A 109 7.03 -8.12 -6.39
C SER A 109 6.70 -6.91 -5.54
N VAL A 110 6.63 -5.74 -6.18
CA VAL A 110 6.27 -4.47 -5.55
C VAL A 110 5.09 -3.85 -6.29
N PHE A 111 4.05 -3.47 -5.55
CA PHE A 111 2.90 -2.72 -6.03
C PHE A 111 2.97 -1.28 -5.55
N ALA A 112 2.58 -0.35 -6.41
CA ALA A 112 2.53 1.09 -6.09
C ALA A 112 1.27 1.69 -6.74
N PHE A 113 0.10 1.47 -6.14
CA PHE A 113 -1.17 1.97 -6.68
C PHE A 113 -1.38 3.42 -6.26
N THR A 114 -1.46 4.33 -7.24
CA THR A 114 -1.70 5.77 -7.01
C THR A 114 -0.73 6.39 -6.00
N LEU A 115 0.52 5.92 -5.99
CA LEU A 115 1.59 6.46 -5.15
C LEU A 115 2.54 7.36 -5.94
N LEU A 116 3.00 6.91 -7.12
CA LEU A 116 4.14 7.50 -7.83
C LEU A 116 3.96 8.98 -8.16
N GLN A 117 2.73 9.44 -8.42
CA GLN A 117 2.43 10.84 -8.69
C GLN A 117 2.62 11.76 -7.46
N ASN A 118 2.81 11.19 -6.27
CA ASN A 118 3.08 11.88 -5.02
C ASN A 118 4.55 11.75 -4.58
N MET A 119 5.39 11.08 -5.37
CA MET A 119 6.83 10.98 -5.15
C MET A 119 7.55 12.11 -5.92
N PRO A 120 8.72 12.55 -5.43
CA PRO A 120 9.54 13.58 -6.11
C PRO A 120 10.03 13.13 -7.50
#